data_AF-A0A930P3D4-F1
#
_entry.id   AF-A0A930P3D4-F1
#
_cell.length_a   1.000
_cell.length_b   1.000
_cell.length_c   1.000
_cell.angle_alpha   90.00
_cell.angle_beta   90.00
_cell.angle_gamma   90.00
#
_symmetry.space_group_name_H-M   'P 1'
#
loop_
_entity.id
_entity.type
_entity.pdbx_description
1 polymer ?
#
loop_
_entity_poly.entity_id
_entity_poly.type
_entity_poly.pdbx_seq_one_letter_code
_entity_poly.pdbx_strand_id
1 'polypeptide(L)'
;MKRILFFIALLTVTLTVTAQQPVHDSQKEHQIRSMEQGHWDFSPDWWYLLFHKNYSGASKKWKWKGFKSGWRVVFKESDSNVKTIAPRREKQVAVQALKQQIIEKERKKIEELNNEEIA
;
A
#
# COMPACT_ATOMS: atom_id res chain seq x y z
N MET A 1 2.11 -29.26 49.19
CA MET A 1 1.27 -28.22 48.55
C MET A 1 1.92 -26.84 48.54
N LYS A 2 2.32 -26.27 49.69
CA LYS A 2 2.93 -24.91 49.77
C LYS A 2 4.17 -24.71 48.88
N ARG A 3 5.05 -25.72 48.79
CA ARG A 3 6.25 -25.69 47.91
C ARG A 3 5.89 -25.65 46.42
N ILE A 4 4.88 -26.40 46.02
CA ILE A 4 4.39 -26.46 44.62
C ILE A 4 3.79 -25.10 44.22
N LEU A 5 3.00 -24.50 45.12
CA LEU A 5 2.45 -23.15 44.90
C LEU A 5 3.55 -22.09 44.76
N PHE A 6 4.64 -22.23 45.50
CA PHE A 6 5.81 -21.33 45.39
C PHE A 6 6.52 -21.48 44.05
N PHE A 7 6.69 -22.71 43.56
CA PHE A 7 7.27 -22.95 42.22
C PHE A 7 6.37 -22.43 41.10
N ILE A 8 5.05 -22.59 41.20
CA ILE A 8 4.10 -22.05 40.22
C ILE A 8 4.15 -20.52 40.21
N ALA A 9 4.18 -19.87 41.37
CA ALA A 9 4.29 -18.42 41.48
C ALA A 9 5.62 -17.87 40.94
N LEU A 10 6.72 -18.61 41.09
CA LEU A 10 8.02 -18.23 40.54
C LEU A 10 8.04 -18.35 39.01
N LEU A 11 7.33 -19.34 38.45
CA LEU A 11 7.26 -19.59 37.01
C LEU A 11 6.37 -18.56 36.27
N THR A 12 5.38 -17.98 36.95
CA THR A 12 4.52 -16.94 36.36
C THR A 12 5.17 -15.55 36.38
N VAL A 13 6.08 -15.26 37.30
CA VAL A 13 6.79 -13.97 37.40
C VAL A 13 7.83 -13.79 36.28
N THR A 14 8.39 -14.88 35.75
CA THR A 14 9.40 -14.82 34.67
C THR A 14 8.82 -14.74 33.26
N LEU A 15 7.51 -14.99 33.10
CA LEU A 15 6.82 -14.84 31.82
C LEU A 15 6.42 -13.39 31.59
N THR A 16 7.42 -12.53 31.37
CA THR A 16 7.17 -11.22 30.75
C THR A 16 6.79 -11.45 29.28
N VAL A 17 5.49 -11.58 29.02
CA VAL A 17 4.95 -11.60 27.66
C VAL A 17 5.10 -10.18 27.11
N THR A 18 6.22 -9.91 26.45
CA THR A 18 6.33 -8.71 25.62
C THR A 18 5.43 -8.95 24.40
N ALA A 19 4.25 -8.35 24.41
CA ALA A 19 3.42 -8.29 23.21
C ALA A 19 4.21 -7.54 22.13
N GLN A 20 4.21 -8.06 20.90
CA GLN A 20 4.81 -7.33 19.78
C GLN A 20 4.07 -5.99 19.63
N GLN A 21 4.77 -4.89 19.91
CA GLN A 21 4.25 -3.56 19.66
C GLN A 21 4.39 -3.23 18.18
N PRO A 22 3.41 -2.54 17.56
CA PRO A 22 3.57 -2.05 16.20
C PRO A 22 4.77 -1.10 16.15
N VAL A 23 5.82 -1.49 15.42
CA VAL A 23 6.98 -0.65 15.18
C VAL A 23 6.74 0.13 13.89
N HIS A 24 6.78 1.45 13.99
CA HIS A 24 6.73 2.31 12.82
C HIS A 24 8.09 2.30 12.10
N ASP A 25 8.07 1.81 10.86
CA ASP A 25 9.22 1.78 9.96
C ASP A 25 8.94 2.75 8.82
N SER A 26 9.61 3.90 8.86
CA SER A 26 9.41 4.96 7.86
C SER A 26 9.79 4.50 6.45
N GLN A 27 10.76 3.59 6.29
CA GLN A 27 11.15 3.10 4.96
C GLN A 27 10.03 2.28 4.34
N LYS A 28 9.37 1.43 5.13
CA LYS A 28 8.20 0.66 4.68
C LYS A 28 7.01 1.58 4.41
N GLU A 29 6.80 2.59 5.25
CA GLU A 29 5.76 3.59 5.01
C GLU A 29 5.98 4.31 3.66
N HIS A 30 7.19 4.81 3.40
CA HIS A 30 7.53 5.47 2.14
C HIS A 30 7.37 4.54 0.94
N GLN A 31 7.72 3.25 1.09
CA GLN A 31 7.52 2.26 0.03
C GLN A 31 6.04 2.02 -0.26
N ILE A 32 5.21 1.79 0.77
CA ILE A 32 3.76 1.60 0.63
C ILE A 32 3.12 2.85 0.04
N ARG A 33 3.49 4.03 0.56
CA ARG A 33 2.97 5.32 0.08
C ARG A 33 3.38 5.59 -1.37
N SER A 34 4.58 5.20 -1.78
CA SER A 34 5.02 5.26 -3.18
C SER A 34 4.17 4.34 -4.09
N MET A 35 3.79 3.16 -3.58
CA MET A 35 2.90 2.23 -4.28
C MET A 35 1.44 2.70 -4.33
N GLU A 36 1.00 3.54 -3.39
CA GLU A 36 -0.40 4.01 -3.29
C GLU A 36 -0.64 5.41 -3.84
N GLN A 37 0.11 6.43 -3.40
CA GLN A 37 -0.23 7.85 -3.60
C GLN A 37 0.61 8.54 -4.69
N GLY A 38 1.54 7.81 -5.33
CA GLY A 38 2.31 8.26 -6.49
C GLY A 38 3.54 9.13 -6.20
N HIS A 39 3.74 9.60 -4.96
CA HIS A 39 5.02 10.24 -4.61
C HIS A 39 6.08 9.17 -4.42
N TRP A 40 6.92 8.99 -5.44
CA TRP A 40 7.99 8.02 -5.41
C TRP A 40 9.20 8.51 -4.63
N ASP A 41 9.38 7.88 -3.46
CA ASP A 41 10.44 8.19 -2.51
C ASP A 41 11.14 6.89 -2.09
N PHE A 42 11.98 6.36 -2.99
CA PHE A 42 12.73 5.13 -2.76
C PHE A 42 14.10 5.43 -2.18
N SER A 43 14.40 4.87 -1.01
CA SER A 43 15.74 4.89 -0.43
C SER A 43 16.40 3.51 -0.51
N PRO A 44 17.73 3.43 -0.71
CA PRO A 44 18.66 4.54 -0.98
C PRO A 44 18.63 5.02 -2.44
N ASP A 45 18.51 6.33 -2.67
CA ASP A 45 18.16 6.84 -4.00
C ASP A 45 19.25 6.60 -5.05
N TRP A 46 20.51 6.80 -4.66
CA TRP A 46 21.65 6.63 -5.56
C TRP A 46 21.84 5.19 -6.01
N TRP A 47 21.52 4.22 -5.16
CA TRP A 47 21.56 2.81 -5.53
C TRP A 47 20.57 2.51 -6.67
N TYR A 48 19.36 3.06 -6.57
CA TYR A 48 18.37 2.95 -7.64
C TYR A 48 18.80 3.66 -8.92
N LEU A 49 19.44 4.83 -8.82
CA LEU A 49 19.97 5.54 -9.99
C LEU A 49 21.06 4.72 -10.71
N LEU A 50 21.93 4.04 -9.96
CA LEU A 50 23.08 3.31 -10.52
C LEU A 50 22.70 1.93 -11.08
N PHE A 51 21.84 1.18 -10.38
CA PHE A 51 21.60 -0.23 -10.70
C PHE A 51 20.17 -0.53 -11.19
N HIS A 52 19.19 0.31 -10.85
CA HIS A 52 17.76 0.00 -11.07
C HIS A 52 16.99 1.14 -11.75
N LYS A 53 17.67 1.91 -12.60
CA LYS A 53 17.12 3.09 -13.24
C LYS A 53 15.80 2.84 -13.99
N ASN A 54 15.74 1.77 -14.79
CA ASN A 54 14.55 1.44 -15.58
C ASN A 54 13.41 0.87 -14.72
N TYR A 55 13.74 0.30 -13.56
CA TYR A 55 12.75 -0.21 -12.63
C TYR A 55 12.07 0.93 -11.87
N SER A 56 12.85 1.87 -11.32
CA SER A 56 12.37 2.96 -10.45
C SER A 56 12.16 4.30 -11.15
N GLY A 57 12.53 4.45 -12.43
CA GLY A 57 12.48 5.74 -13.12
C GLY A 57 13.41 6.79 -12.50
N ALA A 58 14.51 6.37 -11.87
CA ALA A 58 15.44 7.26 -11.22
C ALA A 58 16.16 8.18 -12.23
N SER A 59 16.24 9.47 -11.93
CA SER A 59 16.94 10.45 -12.74
C SER A 59 17.70 11.43 -11.88
N LYS A 60 18.82 11.93 -12.38
CA LYS A 60 19.64 12.92 -11.67
C LYS A 60 19.15 14.32 -12.03
N LYS A 61 18.74 15.11 -11.05
CA LYS A 61 18.28 16.49 -11.23
C LYS A 61 19.10 17.44 -10.37
N TRP A 62 19.50 18.58 -10.93
CA TRP A 62 20.11 19.65 -10.15
C TRP A 62 19.02 20.39 -9.37
N LYS A 63 19.20 20.56 -8.06
CA LYS A 63 18.29 21.31 -7.20
C LYS A 63 19.00 22.57 -6.70
N TRP A 64 18.47 23.73 -7.07
CA TRP A 64 18.94 25.02 -6.60
C TRP A 64 18.45 25.28 -5.18
N LYS A 65 19.37 25.55 -4.24
CA LYS A 65 19.09 25.92 -2.85
C LYS A 65 20.24 26.76 -2.25
N GLY A 66 20.75 27.74 -3.00
CA GLY A 66 21.89 28.57 -2.60
C GLY A 66 23.16 27.74 -2.40
N PHE A 67 23.84 27.91 -1.25
CA PHE A 67 25.04 27.12 -0.89
C PHE A 67 24.77 25.61 -0.69
N LYS A 68 23.51 25.19 -0.58
CA LYS A 68 23.11 23.78 -0.50
C LYS A 68 22.60 23.23 -1.85
N SER A 69 22.94 23.90 -2.95
CA SER A 69 22.62 23.41 -4.30
C SER A 69 23.41 22.15 -4.62
N GLY A 70 22.81 21.21 -5.32
CA GLY A 70 23.48 19.97 -5.65
C GLY A 70 22.64 19.01 -6.49
N TRP A 71 23.27 17.92 -6.90
CA TRP A 71 22.61 16.82 -7.57
C TRP A 71 21.76 16.03 -6.58
N ARG A 72 20.51 15.77 -6.96
CA ARG A 72 19.56 14.94 -6.23
C ARG A 72 18.99 13.91 -7.19
N VAL A 73 18.74 12.72 -6.69
CA VAL A 73 17.98 11.72 -7.44
C VAL A 73 16.50 12.08 -7.31
N VAL A 74 15.77 12.00 -8.42
CA VAL A 74 14.33 12.15 -8.46
C VAL A 74 13.75 11.00 -9.25
N PHE A 75 12.65 10.45 -8.75
CA PHE A 75 11.96 9.33 -9.37
C PHE A 75 10.79 9.83 -10.19
N LYS A 76 10.64 9.29 -11.41
CA LYS A 76 9.53 9.61 -12.29
C LYS A 76 8.82 8.32 -12.69
N GLU A 77 7.54 8.25 -12.34
CA GLU A 77 6.70 7.11 -12.69
C GLU A 77 6.53 6.95 -14.20
N SER A 78 6.65 8.01 -15.01
CA SER A 78 6.62 7.86 -16.47
C SER A 78 7.74 6.98 -17.00
N ASP A 79 8.92 7.07 -16.39
CA ASP A 79 10.18 6.53 -16.91
C ASP A 79 10.48 5.13 -16.34
N SER A 80 9.54 4.57 -15.58
CA SER A 80 9.69 3.30 -14.88
C SER A 80 8.86 2.18 -15.47
N ASN A 81 9.27 0.96 -15.13
CA ASN A 81 8.48 -0.23 -15.40
C ASN A 81 7.37 -0.47 -14.34
N VAL A 82 7.60 -0.07 -13.09
CA VAL A 82 6.60 -0.21 -12.01
C VAL A 82 5.70 1.01 -11.96
N LYS A 83 4.40 0.82 -11.73
CA LYS A 83 3.37 1.86 -11.64
C LYS A 83 2.59 1.78 -10.33
N THR A 84 2.05 2.92 -9.89
CA THR A 84 1.24 3.07 -8.68
C THR A 84 -0.11 2.37 -8.84
N ILE A 85 -0.59 1.77 -7.75
CA ILE A 85 -1.75 0.87 -7.76
C ILE A 85 -3.07 1.63 -7.55
N ALA A 86 -3.09 2.73 -6.77
CA ALA A 86 -4.34 3.40 -6.44
C ALA A 86 -5.12 3.93 -7.66
N PRO A 87 -4.50 4.58 -8.66
CA PRO A 87 -5.23 5.01 -9.85
C PRO A 87 -5.89 3.83 -10.60
N ARG A 88 -5.27 2.65 -10.56
CA ARG A 88 -5.85 1.42 -11.13
C ARG A 88 -7.02 0.92 -10.29
N ARG A 89 -6.91 0.95 -8.96
CA ARG A 89 -8.00 0.59 -8.04
C ARG A 89 -9.19 1.52 -8.19
N GLU A 90 -8.99 2.84 -8.26
CA GLU A 90 -10.05 3.83 -8.47
C GLU A 90 -10.81 3.58 -9.77
N LYS A 91 -10.08 3.33 -10.87
CA LYS A 91 -10.69 2.95 -12.15
C LYS A 91 -11.49 1.65 -12.04
N GLN A 92 -10.97 0.64 -11.34
CA GLN A 92 -11.68 -0.62 -11.12
C GLN A 92 -12.96 -0.42 -10.30
N VAL A 93 -12.92 0.39 -9.24
CA VAL A 93 -14.10 0.72 -8.42
C VAL A 93 -15.16 1.42 -9.25
N ALA A 94 -14.78 2.40 -10.08
CA ALA A 94 -15.71 3.07 -10.99
C ALA A 94 -16.38 2.08 -11.98
N VAL A 95 -15.58 1.17 -12.57
CA VAL A 95 -16.12 0.11 -13.45
C VAL A 95 -17.06 -0.83 -12.69
N GLN A 96 -16.75 -1.19 -11.44
CA GLN A 96 -17.62 -2.03 -10.62
C GLN A 96 -18.96 -1.34 -10.33
N ALA A 97 -18.95 -0.04 -10.02
CA ALA A 97 -20.17 0.73 -9.81
C ALA A 97 -21.06 0.77 -11.06
N LEU A 98 -20.46 0.93 -12.25
CA LEU A 98 -21.21 0.86 -13.52
C LEU A 98 -21.82 -0.52 -13.76
N LYS A 99 -21.07 -1.60 -13.46
CA LYS A 99 -21.58 -2.98 -13.57
C LYS A 99 -22.76 -3.22 -12.63
N GLN A 100 -22.70 -2.71 -11.40
CA GLN A 100 -23.82 -2.82 -10.45
C GLN A 100 -25.10 -2.17 -11.00
N GLN A 101 -25.00 -0.98 -11.59
CA GLN A 101 -26.16 -0.31 -12.20
C GLN A 101 -26.76 -1.10 -13.37
N ILE A 102 -25.94 -1.79 -14.16
CA ILE A 102 -26.41 -2.64 -15.26
C ILE A 102 -27.15 -3.86 -14.70
N ILE A 103 -26.55 -4.54 -13.72
CA ILE A 103 -27.14 -5.71 -13.05
C ILE A 103 -28.48 -5.35 -12.39
N GLU A 104 -28.57 -4.18 -11.75
CA GLU A 104 -29.83 -3.71 -11.13
C GLU A 104 -30.92 -3.47 -12.17
N LYS A 105 -30.60 -2.91 -13.34
CA LYS A 105 -31.56 -2.73 -14.45
C LYS A 105 -32.02 -4.07 -15.00
N GLU A 106 -31.11 -5.00 -15.22
CA GLU A 106 -31.43 -6.36 -15.69
C GLU A 106 -32.32 -7.10 -14.69
N ARG A 107 -32.00 -6.99 -13.39
CA ARG A 107 -32.80 -7.59 -12.32
C ARG A 107 -34.23 -7.07 -12.33
N LYS A 108 -34.44 -5.75 -12.45
CA LYS A 108 -35.78 -5.16 -12.55
C LYS A 108 -36.55 -5.67 -13.77
N LYS A 109 -35.89 -5.81 -14.91
CA LYS A 109 -36.51 -6.35 -16.13
C LYS A 109 -36.92 -7.82 -15.96
N ILE A 110 -36.07 -8.64 -15.34
CA ILE A 110 -36.37 -10.04 -15.05
C ILE A 110 -37.56 -10.14 -14.09
N GLU A 111 -37.60 -9.30 -13.06
CA GLU A 111 -38.71 -9.24 -12.10
C GLU A 111 -40.03 -8.85 -12.76
N GLU A 112 -40.01 -7.87 -13.67
CA GLU A 112 -41.17 -7.48 -14.49
C GLU A 112 -41.68 -8.65 -15.35
N LEU A 113 -40.79 -9.28 -16.12
CA LEU A 113 -41.13 -10.45 -16.95
C LEU A 113 -41.68 -11.61 -16.12
N ASN A 114 -41.10 -11.90 -14.95
CA ASN A 114 -41.56 -12.95 -14.08
C ASN A 114 -42.96 -12.65 -13.50
N ASN A 115 -43.28 -11.38 -13.22
CA ASN A 115 -44.62 -11.00 -12.77
C ASN A 115 -45.65 -11.11 -13.90
N GLU A 116 -45.27 -10.79 -15.14
CA GLU A 116 -46.12 -11.01 -16.32
C GLU A 116 -46.42 -12.49 -16.57
N GLU A 117 -45.43 -13.39 -16.36
CA GLU A 117 -45.61 -14.83 -16.56
C GLU A 117 -46.49 -15.51 -15.49
N ILE A 118 -46.54 -14.95 -14.28
CA ILE A 118 -47.31 -15.51 -13.15
C ILE A 118 -48.78 -15.05 -13.17
N ALA A 119 -49.09 -13.92 -13.81
CA ALA A 119 -50.42 -13.33 -13.90
C ALA A 119 -51.32 -14.00 -14.95
#